data_AF-X1SMJ8-F1
#
_entry.id   AF-X1SMJ8-F1
#
_cell.length_a   1.000
_cell.length_b   1.000
_cell.length_c   1.000
_cell.angle_alpha   90.00
_cell.angle_beta   90.00
_cell.angle_gamma   90.00
#
_symmetry.space_group_name_H-M   'P 1'
#
loop_
_entity.id
_entity.type
_entity.pdbx_description
1 polymer ?
#
loop_
_entity_poly.entity_id
_entity_poly.type
_entity_poly.pdbx_seq_one_letter_code
_entity_poly.pdbx_strand_id
1 'polypeptide(L)'
;MADLEALKLKRDQLNARIQQAEARQRATAKKADDRVKVLVGAAVLNQQTRTPEKLPALLSLLDSFLTRPAERLAVLGEDGQGSEAFKRLVAGGGE
;
A
#
# COMPACT_ATOMS: atom_id res chain seq x y z
N MET A 1 1.39 50.51 -16.27
CA MET A 1 1.54 49.13 -16.79
C MET A 1 2.43 48.24 -15.91
N ALA A 2 3.40 48.76 -15.15
CA ALA A 2 4.27 47.97 -14.25
C ALA A 2 3.52 47.23 -13.12
N ASP A 3 2.37 47.76 -12.68
CA ASP A 3 1.60 47.20 -11.56
C ASP A 3 0.89 45.88 -11.94
N LEU A 4 0.37 45.78 -13.17
CA LEU A 4 -0.29 44.56 -13.64
C LEU A 4 0.68 43.37 -13.73
N GLU A 5 1.90 43.60 -14.21
CA GLU A 5 2.93 42.55 -14.28
C GLU A 5 3.42 42.14 -12.89
N ALA A 6 3.56 43.09 -11.95
CA ALA A 6 3.88 42.77 -10.56
C ALA A 6 2.78 41.93 -9.89
N LEU A 7 1.50 42.23 -10.16
CA LEU A 7 0.37 41.44 -9.68
C LEU A 7 0.35 40.02 -10.27
N LYS A 8 0.61 39.87 -11.58
CA LYS A 8 0.73 38.55 -12.22
C LYS A 8 1.87 37.73 -11.62
N LEU A 9 3.05 38.34 -11.41
CA LEU A 9 4.19 37.66 -10.81
C LEU A 9 3.87 37.17 -9.38
N LYS A 10 3.22 38.01 -8.56
CA LYS A 10 2.76 37.62 -7.22
C LYS A 10 1.76 36.47 -7.28
N ARG A 11 0.80 36.50 -8.20
CA ARG A 11 -0.15 35.40 -8.42
C ARG A 11 0.59 34.10 -8.75
N ASP A 12 1.54 34.15 -9.67
CA ASP A 12 2.26 32.96 -10.12
C ASP A 12 3.13 32.37 -8.99
N GLN A 13 3.75 33.23 -8.18
CA GLN A 13 4.45 32.81 -6.96
C GLN A 13 3.51 32.17 -5.94
N LEU A 14 2.33 32.74 -5.72
CA LEU A 14 1.31 32.17 -4.82
C LEU A 14 0.80 30.82 -5.34
N ASN A 15 0.51 30.71 -6.63
CA ASN A 15 0.09 29.46 -7.26
C ASN A 15 1.15 28.37 -7.10
N ALA A 16 2.42 28.69 -7.32
CA ALA A 16 3.52 27.75 -7.12
C ALA A 16 3.61 27.27 -5.65
N ARG A 17 3.42 28.18 -4.68
CA ARG A 17 3.39 27.84 -3.24
C ARG A 17 2.20 26.96 -2.88
N ILE A 18 1.02 27.25 -3.42
CA ILE A 18 -0.20 26.44 -3.22
C ILE A 18 0.02 25.03 -3.75
N GLN A 19 0.50 24.89 -5.00
CA GLN A 19 0.79 23.60 -5.60
C GLN A 19 1.82 22.80 -4.79
N GLN A 20 2.87 23.46 -4.28
CA GLN A 20 3.85 22.80 -3.42
C GLN A 20 3.24 22.34 -2.10
N ALA A 21 2.38 23.15 -1.47
CA ALA A 21 1.70 22.80 -0.22
C ALA A 21 0.74 21.63 -0.41
N GLU A 22 -0.06 21.64 -1.48
CA GLU A 22 -0.96 20.53 -1.82
C GLU A 22 -0.20 19.24 -2.09
N ALA A 23 0.89 19.30 -2.86
CA ALA A 23 1.73 18.13 -3.14
C ALA A 23 2.31 17.53 -1.85
N ARG A 24 2.74 18.38 -0.90
CA ARG A 24 3.21 17.94 0.42
C ARG A 24 2.09 17.28 1.23
N GLN A 25 0.89 17.85 1.25
CA GLN A 25 -0.26 17.26 1.95
C GLN A 25 -0.62 15.89 1.37
N ARG A 26 -0.70 15.77 0.03
CA ARG A 26 -0.97 14.50 -0.65
C ARG A 26 0.11 13.46 -0.36
N ALA A 27 1.38 13.85 -0.35
CA ALA A 27 2.48 12.96 -0.01
C ALA A 27 2.42 12.47 1.45
N THR A 28 2.07 13.34 2.40
CA THR A 28 1.89 12.97 3.80
C THR A 28 0.71 12.00 3.98
N ALA A 29 -0.43 12.28 3.35
CA ALA A 29 -1.60 11.41 3.39
C ALA A 29 -1.28 10.03 2.80
N LYS A 30 -0.64 9.98 1.62
CA LYS A 30 -0.21 8.73 0.99
C LYS A 30 0.69 7.89 1.92
N LYS A 31 1.65 8.53 2.59
CA LYS A 31 2.53 7.83 3.56
C LYS A 31 1.75 7.24 4.73
N ALA A 32 0.75 7.95 5.24
CA ALA A 32 -0.11 7.45 6.31
C ALA A 32 -0.92 6.24 5.83
N ASP A 33 -1.54 6.33 4.65
CA ASP A 33 -2.32 5.24 4.05
C ASP A 33 -1.47 4.00 3.77
N ASP A 34 -0.29 4.18 3.18
CA ASP A 34 0.65 3.09 2.91
C ASP A 34 1.09 2.41 4.22
N ARG A 35 1.37 3.20 5.27
CA ARG A 35 1.71 2.66 6.60
C ARG A 35 0.57 1.82 7.17
N VAL A 36 -0.68 2.27 7.05
CA VAL A 36 -1.84 1.50 7.52
C VAL A 36 -1.96 0.18 6.75
N LYS A 37 -1.86 0.21 5.42
CA LYS A 37 -1.93 -1.00 4.57
C LYS A 37 -0.86 -2.03 4.96
N VAL A 38 0.37 -1.59 5.17
CA VAL A 38 1.48 -2.46 5.57
C VAL A 38 1.25 -3.06 6.95
N LEU A 39 0.90 -2.23 7.94
CA LEU A 39 0.71 -2.71 9.32
C LEU A 39 -0.50 -3.66 9.44
N VAL A 40 -1.61 -3.34 8.79
CA VAL A 40 -2.80 -4.20 8.77
C VAL A 40 -2.50 -5.51 8.04
N GLY A 41 -1.84 -5.45 6.87
CA GLY A 41 -1.45 -6.66 6.14
C GLY A 41 -0.51 -7.56 6.94
N ALA A 42 0.48 -6.99 7.63
CA ALA A 42 1.38 -7.72 8.52
C ALA A 42 0.64 -8.38 9.69
N ALA A 43 -0.31 -7.67 10.30
CA ALA A 43 -1.13 -8.22 11.38
C ALA A 43 -2.01 -9.39 10.92
N VAL A 44 -2.65 -9.27 9.75
CA VAL A 44 -3.48 -10.33 9.15
C VAL A 44 -2.63 -11.56 8.80
N LEU A 45 -1.43 -11.36 8.25
CA LEU A 45 -0.49 -12.44 7.96
C LEU A 45 -0.03 -13.14 9.25
N ASN A 46 0.39 -12.39 10.26
CA ASN A 46 0.82 -12.92 11.54
C ASN A 46 -0.30 -13.69 12.25
N GLN A 47 -1.56 -13.27 12.12
CA GLN A 47 -2.70 -13.99 12.69
C GLN A 47 -2.79 -15.44 12.19
N GLN A 48 -2.37 -15.72 10.94
CA GLN A 48 -2.46 -17.07 10.38
C GLN A 48 -1.50 -18.06 11.06
N THR A 49 -0.44 -17.58 11.70
CA THR A 49 0.44 -18.43 12.52
C THR A 49 -0.27 -19.00 13.75
N ARG A 50 -1.33 -18.31 14.22
CA ARG A 50 -2.11 -18.69 15.42
C ARG A 50 -3.40 -19.42 15.08
N THR A 51 -3.92 -19.20 13.87
CA THR A 51 -5.17 -19.82 13.39
C THR A 51 -4.96 -20.40 11.99
N PRO A 52 -4.14 -21.46 11.85
CA PRO A 52 -3.81 -22.05 10.56
C PRO A 52 -5.05 -22.61 9.82
N GLU A 53 -6.11 -22.95 10.54
CA GLU A 53 -7.39 -23.38 9.97
C GLU A 53 -8.09 -22.30 9.14
N LYS A 54 -7.74 -21.02 9.34
CA LYS A 54 -8.28 -19.87 8.59
C LYS A 54 -7.45 -19.53 7.34
N LEU A 55 -6.31 -20.18 7.15
CA LEU A 55 -5.42 -19.94 6.02
C LEU A 55 -6.11 -20.11 4.65
N PRO A 56 -6.96 -21.14 4.41
CA PRO A 56 -7.65 -21.28 3.13
C PRO A 56 -8.58 -20.10 2.82
N ALA A 57 -9.24 -19.54 3.84
CA ALA A 57 -10.11 -18.37 3.66
C ALA A 57 -9.30 -17.12 3.27
N LEU A 58 -8.10 -16.93 3.85
CA LEU A 58 -7.21 -15.84 3.45
C LEU A 58 -6.71 -16.02 2.01
N LEU A 59 -6.31 -17.23 1.61
CA LEU A 59 -5.88 -17.51 0.24
C LEU A 59 -7.00 -17.24 -0.78
N SER A 60 -8.24 -17.64 -0.47
CA SER A 60 -9.40 -17.33 -1.33
C SER A 60 -9.68 -15.82 -1.43
N LEU A 61 -9.56 -15.09 -0.32
CA LEU A 61 -9.67 -13.63 -0.34
C LEU A 61 -8.58 -13.01 -1.22
N LEU A 62 -7.32 -13.42 -1.06
CA LEU A 62 -6.20 -12.91 -1.83
C LEU A 62 -6.30 -13.25 -3.32
N ASP A 63 -6.84 -14.43 -3.64
CA ASP A 63 -7.16 -14.83 -5.01
C ASP A 63 -8.17 -13.89 -5.68
N SER A 64 -9.20 -13.45 -4.95
CA SER A 64 -10.17 -12.48 -5.46
C SER A 64 -9.65 -11.04 -5.54
N PHE A 65 -8.68 -10.68 -4.68
CA PHE A 65 -8.18 -9.31 -4.53
C PHE A 65 -7.00 -9.00 -5.48
N LEU A 66 -6.07 -9.95 -5.66
CA LEU A 66 -4.88 -9.78 -6.48
C LEU A 66 -5.21 -9.99 -7.96
N THR A 67 -5.03 -8.93 -8.75
CA THR A 67 -5.37 -8.93 -10.18
C THR A 67 -4.15 -9.11 -11.08
N ARG A 68 -2.96 -8.69 -10.62
CA ARG A 68 -1.75 -8.73 -11.45
C ARG A 68 -1.11 -10.12 -11.40
N PRO A 69 -0.75 -10.75 -12.54
CA PRO A 69 -0.19 -12.10 -12.57
C PRO A 69 1.05 -12.26 -11.69
N ALA A 70 1.96 -11.28 -11.70
CA ALA A 70 3.18 -11.33 -10.88
C ALA A 70 2.88 -11.29 -9.37
N GLU A 71 1.89 -10.51 -8.94
CA GLU A 71 1.48 -10.43 -7.53
C GLU A 71 0.76 -11.69 -7.09
N ARG A 72 -0.12 -12.23 -7.95
CA ARG A 72 -0.78 -13.52 -7.72
C ARG A 72 0.24 -14.64 -7.58
N LEU A 73 1.22 -14.74 -8.48
CA LEU A 73 2.28 -15.75 -8.39
C LEU A 73 3.12 -15.59 -7.12
N ALA A 74 3.47 -14.35 -6.76
CA ALA A 74 4.28 -14.06 -5.57
C ALA A 74 3.59 -14.48 -4.26
N VAL A 75 2.25 -14.42 -4.19
CA VAL A 75 1.48 -14.71 -2.97
C VAL A 75 0.88 -16.12 -3.00
N LEU A 76 0.18 -16.48 -4.08
CA LEU A 76 -0.61 -17.70 -4.20
C LEU A 76 0.20 -18.90 -4.72
N GLY A 77 1.34 -18.67 -5.38
CA GLY A 77 2.08 -19.72 -6.08
C GLY A 77 1.36 -20.18 -7.36
N GLU A 78 1.92 -21.21 -8.02
CA GLU A 78 1.36 -21.76 -9.25
C GLU A 78 0.08 -22.58 -9.01
N ASP A 79 -0.05 -23.19 -7.83
CA ASP A 79 -1.15 -24.07 -7.44
C ASP A 79 -2.28 -23.36 -6.66
N GLY A 80 -2.10 -22.07 -6.35
CA GLY A 80 -3.06 -21.30 -5.56
C GLY A 80 -3.03 -21.60 -4.06
N GLN A 81 -2.12 -22.46 -3.58
CA GLN A 81 -2.04 -22.90 -2.19
C GLN A 81 -1.04 -22.10 -1.34
N GLY A 82 -0.60 -20.95 -1.86
CA GLY A 82 0.41 -20.11 -1.26
C GLY A 82 1.79 -20.39 -1.85
N SER A 83 2.52 -19.32 -2.16
CA SER A 83 3.91 -19.43 -2.58
C SER A 83 4.80 -19.94 -1.45
N GLU A 84 6.00 -20.41 -1.80
CA GLU A 84 7.00 -20.81 -0.80
C GLU A 84 7.36 -19.67 0.17
N ALA A 85 7.36 -18.42 -0.31
CA ALA A 85 7.58 -17.26 0.55
C ALA A 85 6.43 -17.06 1.53
N PHE A 86 5.19 -17.17 1.07
CA PHE A 86 4.01 -17.07 1.92
C PHE A 86 3.97 -18.18 2.98
N LYS A 87 4.23 -19.43 2.58
CA LYS A 87 4.28 -20.59 3.48
C LYS A 87 5.31 -20.42 4.59
N ARG A 88 6.52 -19.91 4.29
CA ARG A 88 7.54 -19.60 5.31
C ARG A 88 7.05 -18.60 6.35
N LEU A 89 6.34 -17.56 5.92
CA LEU A 89 5.84 -16.49 6.79
C LEU A 89 4.72 -16.96 7.73
N VAL A 90 3.89 -17.92 7.30
CA VAL A 90 2.79 -18.45 8.12
C VAL A 90 3.18 -19.68 8.94
N ALA A 91 4.23 -20.41 8.53
CA ALA A 91 4.77 -21.55 9.28
C ALA A 91 5.75 -21.14 10.40
N GLY A 92 6.47 -20.02 10.24
CA GLY A 92 7.56 -19.59 11.13
C GLY A 92 7.16 -18.69 12.30
N GLY A 93 5.95 -18.80 12.85
CA GLY A 93 5.44 -17.93 13.92
C GLY A 93 6.09 -18.08 15.30
N GLY A 94 7.39 -18.35 15.38
CA GLY A 94 8.14 -18.54 16.61
C GLY A 94 9.57 -18.04 16.51
N GLU A 95 9.75 -16.72 16.49
CA GLU A 95 10.93 -16.04 17.05
C GLU A 95 10.45 -14.95 18.02
#